data_AF-A0A957PAS7-F1
#
_entry.id   AF-A0A957PAS7-F1
#
_cell.length_a   1.000
_cell.length_b   1.000
_cell.length_c   1.000
_cell.angle_alpha   90.00
_cell.angle_beta   90.00
_cell.angle_gamma   90.00
#
_symmetry.space_group_name_H-M   'P 1'
#
loop_
_entity.id
_entity.type
_entity.pdbx_description
1 polymer ?
#
loop_
_entity_poly.entity_id
_entity_poly.type
_entity_poly.pdbx_seq_one_letter_code
_entity_poly.pdbx_strand_id
1 'polypeptide(L)'
;HQVRNMLPDQETVMYLSVTPHVQPTHTGRTDADEKMPPHFTPNANYNDPTDMTISVADLLARHLDAADQMVETAHAFAVKQHEMADALRKARDAGDIHAAEEARNAMWNSVYTLHKQLYALDRAWNEFAPRAAEG
;
A
#
# COMPACT_ATOMS: atom_id res chain seq x y z
N HIS A 1 1.46 5.73 -14.04
CA HIS A 1 1.22 7.18 -13.94
C HIS A 1 2.07 7.91 -14.97
N GLN A 2 1.50 8.84 -15.72
CA GLN A 2 2.26 9.78 -16.56
C GLN A 2 2.15 11.15 -15.91
N VAL A 3 3.28 11.78 -15.61
CA VAL A 3 3.35 13.16 -15.10
C VAL A 3 3.92 14.00 -16.24
N ARG A 4 3.21 15.07 -16.60
CA ARG A 4 3.76 16.09 -17.50
C ARG A 4 4.29 17.24 -16.66
N ASN A 5 5.56 17.58 -16.86
CA ASN A 5 6.11 18.82 -16.33
C ASN A 5 5.49 19.99 -17.12
N MET A 6 4.70 20.82 -16.45
CA MET A 6 4.04 21.98 -17.05
C MET A 6 4.97 23.19 -17.18
N LEU A 7 6.19 23.11 -16.64
CA LEU A 7 7.20 24.16 -16.64
C LEU A 7 8.57 23.55 -17.05
N PRO A 8 8.78 23.22 -18.34
CA PRO A 8 9.97 22.50 -18.80
C PRO A 8 11.28 23.28 -18.63
N ASP A 9 11.19 24.60 -18.50
CA ASP A 9 12.35 25.50 -18.46
C ASP A 9 12.78 25.86 -17.02
N GLN A 10 12.12 25.29 -16.02
CA GLN A 10 12.42 25.52 -14.60
C GLN A 10 12.98 24.27 -13.93
N GLU A 11 13.98 24.45 -13.07
CA GLU A 11 14.48 23.38 -12.21
C GLU A 11 13.32 22.79 -11.39
N THR A 12 13.09 21.50 -11.55
CA THR A 12 11.97 20.79 -10.95
C THR A 12 12.49 19.64 -10.10
N VAL A 13 12.20 19.67 -8.80
CA VAL A 13 12.46 18.51 -7.92
C VAL A 13 11.28 17.55 -8.03
N MET A 14 11.52 16.39 -8.64
CA MET A 14 10.53 15.31 -8.69
C MET A 14 10.65 14.42 -7.46
N TYR A 15 9.63 14.41 -6.61
CA TYR A 15 9.48 13.41 -5.57
C TYR A 15 8.79 12.18 -6.15
N LEU A 16 9.59 11.14 -6.45
CA LEU A 16 9.06 9.87 -6.90
C LEU A 16 8.52 9.10 -5.69
N SER A 17 7.21 9.10 -5.49
CA SER A 17 6.55 8.18 -4.57
C SER A 17 6.51 6.81 -5.25
N VAL A 18 7.48 5.94 -4.93
CA VAL A 18 7.37 4.52 -5.25
C VAL A 18 6.38 3.88 -4.27
N THR A 19 5.52 3.01 -4.78
CA THR A 19 4.68 2.14 -3.93
C THR A 19 5.58 1.42 -2.91
N PRO A 20 5.08 1.12 -1.69
CA PRO A 20 5.79 0.22 -0.79
C PRO A 20 6.27 -1.00 -1.58
N HIS A 21 7.54 -1.27 -1.43
CA HIS A 21 8.12 -2.48 -1.98
C HIS A 21 7.41 -3.67 -1.32
N VAL A 22 7.03 -4.69 -2.09
CA VAL A 22 6.53 -5.96 -1.55
C VAL A 22 7.39 -7.07 -2.13
N GLN A 23 8.00 -7.88 -1.26
CA GLN A 23 8.92 -8.93 -1.68
C GLN A 23 8.20 -10.21 -2.14
N PRO A 24 8.80 -10.99 -3.07
CA PRO A 24 9.95 -10.63 -3.87
C PRO A 24 9.50 -9.86 -5.12
N THR A 25 10.26 -8.86 -5.55
CA THR A 25 9.92 -8.10 -6.77
C THR A 25 10.37 -8.79 -8.05
N HIS A 26 11.25 -9.79 -7.96
CA HIS A 26 11.77 -10.52 -9.11
C HIS A 26 11.73 -12.02 -8.86
N THR A 27 11.34 -12.77 -9.89
CA THR A 27 11.47 -14.22 -9.96
C THR A 27 12.41 -14.56 -11.12
N GLY A 28 13.38 -15.44 -10.91
CA GLY A 28 14.26 -15.91 -11.97
C GLY A 28 13.51 -16.70 -13.05
N ARG A 29 14.22 -17.06 -14.13
CA ARG A 29 13.75 -17.96 -15.17
C ARG A 29 14.75 -19.10 -15.39
N THR A 30 14.25 -20.26 -15.79
CA THR A 30 15.08 -21.42 -16.15
C THR A 30 15.73 -21.23 -17.53
N ASP A 31 16.67 -22.10 -17.91
CA ASP A 31 17.28 -22.09 -19.24
C ASP A 31 16.26 -22.36 -20.38
N ALA A 32 15.14 -22.99 -20.05
CA ALA A 32 14.00 -23.19 -20.95
C ALA A 32 13.03 -21.99 -20.98
N ASP A 33 13.40 -20.87 -20.36
CA ASP A 33 12.60 -19.66 -20.19
C ASP A 33 11.34 -19.87 -19.33
N GLU A 34 11.35 -20.80 -18.37
CA GLU A 34 10.19 -21.01 -17.47
C GLU A 34 10.31 -20.16 -16.21
N LYS A 35 9.18 -19.64 -15.69
CA LYS A 35 9.16 -18.82 -14.47
C LYS A 35 9.52 -19.67 -13.25
N MET A 36 10.54 -19.26 -12.49
CA MET A 36 10.91 -19.92 -11.23
C MET A 36 10.02 -19.48 -10.06
N PRO A 37 9.98 -20.27 -8.96
CA PRO A 37 9.32 -19.85 -7.73
C PRO A 37 9.85 -18.52 -7.17
N PRO A 38 9.03 -17.78 -6.40
CA PRO A 38 9.47 -16.63 -5.61
C PRO A 38 10.70 -16.95 -4.77
N HIS A 39 11.73 -16.11 -4.83
CA HIS A 39 12.93 -16.24 -4.02
C HIS A 39 13.02 -15.07 -3.04
N PHE A 40 12.89 -15.35 -1.75
CA PHE A 40 12.89 -14.36 -0.69
C PHE A 40 14.32 -14.16 -0.17
N THR A 41 15.04 -13.21 -0.75
CA THR A 41 16.38 -12.85 -0.27
C THR A 41 16.29 -12.09 1.06
N PRO A 42 17.25 -12.26 1.99
CA PRO A 42 17.35 -11.42 3.17
C PRO A 42 17.33 -9.92 2.83
N ASN A 43 16.79 -9.10 3.74
CA ASN A 43 16.65 -7.65 3.55
C ASN A 43 17.98 -6.88 3.52
N ALA A 44 19.13 -7.55 3.51
CA ALA A 44 20.47 -6.94 3.48
C ALA A 44 20.71 -5.99 2.30
N ASN A 45 19.93 -6.12 1.21
CA ASN A 45 19.99 -5.23 0.05
C ASN A 45 19.13 -3.95 0.21
N TYR A 46 18.41 -3.81 1.33
CA TYR A 46 17.56 -2.67 1.66
C TYR A 46 18.14 -1.94 2.88
N ASN A 47 17.87 -0.64 3.00
CA ASN A 47 18.37 0.19 4.11
C ASN A 47 17.66 -0.08 5.46
N ASP A 48 17.13 -1.29 5.67
CA ASP A 48 16.43 -1.66 6.90
C ASP A 48 17.15 -2.85 7.57
N PRO A 49 17.90 -2.62 8.66
CA PRO A 49 18.62 -3.68 9.34
C PRO A 49 17.62 -4.72 9.89
N THR A 50 17.83 -5.98 9.54
CA THR A 50 16.98 -7.07 10.03
C THR A 50 17.22 -7.29 11.52
N ASP A 51 16.20 -7.08 12.35
CA ASP A 51 16.24 -7.39 13.77
C ASP A 51 16.07 -8.91 13.99
N MET A 52 17.19 -9.58 14.24
CA MET A 52 17.24 -11.02 14.47
C MET A 52 16.77 -11.42 15.88
N THR A 53 16.47 -10.47 16.77
CA THR A 53 15.98 -10.78 18.13
C THR A 53 14.51 -11.14 18.16
N ILE A 54 13.76 -10.78 17.12
CA ILE A 54 12.34 -11.13 16.97
C ILE A 54 12.22 -12.54 16.40
N SER A 55 11.37 -13.37 16.98
CA SER A 55 11.15 -14.74 16.51
C SER A 55 10.33 -14.77 15.22
N VAL A 56 10.47 -15.82 14.41
CA VAL A 56 9.63 -16.04 13.22
C VAL A 56 8.14 -16.12 13.60
N ALA A 57 7.81 -16.69 14.76
CA ALA A 57 6.44 -16.77 15.25
C ALA A 57 5.84 -15.39 15.52
N ASP A 58 6.62 -14.47 16.12
CA ASP A 58 6.18 -13.09 16.35
C ASP A 58 6.01 -12.31 15.04
N LEU A 59 6.89 -12.53 14.06
CA LEU A 59 6.78 -11.93 12.73
C LEU A 59 5.53 -12.40 11.99
N LEU A 60 5.23 -13.70 12.04
CA LEU A 60 4.01 -14.27 11.47
C LEU A 60 2.77 -13.68 12.15
N ALA A 61 2.76 -13.58 13.48
CA ALA A 61 1.64 -12.98 14.21
C ALA A 61 1.39 -11.52 13.77
N ARG A 62 2.44 -10.70 13.68
CA ARG A 62 2.33 -9.31 13.19
C ARG A 62 1.79 -9.21 11.78
N HIS A 63 2.19 -10.12 10.89
CA HIS A 63 1.68 -10.16 9.52
C HIS A 63 0.18 -10.47 9.49
N LEU A 64 -0.28 -11.44 10.28
CA LEU A 64 -1.69 -11.79 10.40
C LEU A 64 -2.51 -10.64 11.00
N ASP A 65 -2.02 -10.01 12.08
CA ASP A 65 -2.67 -8.83 12.69
C ASP A 65 -2.81 -7.68 11.66
N ALA A 66 -1.78 -7.44 10.84
CA ALA A 66 -1.82 -6.42 9.80
C ALA A 66 -2.83 -6.75 8.69
N ALA A 67 -2.98 -8.04 8.35
CA ALA A 67 -3.95 -8.51 7.37
C ALA A 67 -5.39 -8.34 7.87
N ASP A 68 -5.67 -8.71 9.12
CA ASP A 68 -6.97 -8.51 9.74
C ASP A 68 -7.34 -7.02 9.83
N GLN A 69 -6.40 -6.17 10.23
CA GLN A 69 -6.61 -4.73 10.25
C GLN A 69 -6.85 -4.14 8.85
N MET A 70 -6.26 -4.73 7.80
CA MET A 70 -6.53 -4.35 6.40
C MET A 70 -7.96 -4.69 5.98
N VAL A 71 -8.49 -5.85 6.38
CA VAL A 71 -9.88 -6.24 6.12
C VAL A 71 -10.85 -5.25 6.76
N GLU A 72 -10.68 -4.94 8.05
CA GLU A 72 -11.51 -3.97 8.75
C GLU A 72 -11.46 -2.58 8.08
N THR A 73 -10.27 -2.14 7.69
CA THR A 73 -10.08 -0.85 7.00
C THR A 73 -10.75 -0.84 5.63
N ALA A 74 -10.66 -1.94 4.86
CA ALA A 74 -11.28 -2.07 3.56
C ALA A 74 -12.81 -2.04 3.64
N HIS A 75 -13.39 -2.70 4.64
CA HIS A 75 -14.83 -2.63 4.91
C HIS A 75 -15.27 -1.20 5.25
N ALA A 76 -14.58 -0.54 6.19
CA ALA A 76 -14.87 0.84 6.57
C ALA A 76 -14.73 1.81 5.38
N PHE A 77 -13.72 1.60 4.54
CA PHE A 77 -13.52 2.33 3.30
C PHE A 77 -14.72 2.18 2.37
N ALA A 78 -15.15 0.96 2.06
CA ALA A 78 -16.26 0.70 1.15
C ALA A 78 -17.55 1.38 1.63
N VAL A 79 -17.86 1.24 2.92
CA VAL A 79 -19.00 1.93 3.56
C VAL A 79 -18.90 3.44 3.36
N LYS A 80 -17.75 4.04 3.68
CA LYS A 80 -17.54 5.48 3.54
C LYS A 80 -17.69 5.97 2.10
N GLN A 81 -17.19 5.21 1.13
CA GLN A 81 -17.34 5.54 -0.29
C GLN A 81 -18.80 5.57 -0.72
N HIS A 82 -19.60 4.58 -0.31
CA HIS A 82 -21.03 4.54 -0.64
C HIS A 82 -21.80 5.71 0.01
N GLU A 83 -21.60 5.94 1.31
CA GLU A 83 -22.23 7.05 2.04
C GLU A 83 -21.93 8.41 1.39
N MET A 84 -20.66 8.67 1.08
CA MET A 84 -20.25 9.96 0.53
C MET A 84 -20.58 10.11 -0.94
N ALA A 85 -20.68 9.01 -1.70
CA ALA A 85 -21.21 9.06 -3.06
C ALA A 85 -22.68 9.50 -3.08
N ASP A 86 -23.49 9.01 -2.15
CA ASP A 86 -24.89 9.44 -2.00
C ASP A 86 -24.99 10.92 -1.58
N ALA A 87 -24.16 11.34 -0.61
CA ALA A 87 -24.09 12.74 -0.18
C ALA A 87 -23.66 13.67 -1.33
N LEU A 88 -22.64 13.27 -2.09
CA LEU A 88 -22.14 14.02 -3.24
C LEU A 88 -23.22 14.17 -4.32
N ARG A 89 -23.98 13.12 -4.63
CA ARG A 89 -25.09 13.21 -5.60
C ARG A 89 -26.14 14.23 -5.15
N LYS A 90 -26.59 14.14 -3.89
CA LYS A 90 -27.55 15.10 -3.31
C LYS A 90 -27.04 16.54 -3.35
N ALA A 91 -25.78 16.76 -2.97
CA ALA A 91 -25.16 18.08 -2.99
C ALA A 91 -25.12 18.67 -4.41
N ARG A 92 -24.78 17.85 -5.40
CA ARG A 92 -24.77 18.25 -6.81
C ARG A 92 -26.17 18.59 -7.33
N ASP A 93 -27.18 17.79 -6.99
CA ASP A 93 -28.57 18.05 -7.39
C ASP A 93 -29.10 19.36 -6.77
N ALA A 94 -28.63 19.71 -5.58
CA ALA A 94 -28.97 20.97 -4.90
C ALA A 94 -28.12 22.17 -5.34
N GLY A 95 -27.09 21.98 -6.16
CA GLY A 95 -26.12 23.03 -6.49
C GLY A 95 -25.23 23.47 -5.33
N ASP A 96 -25.16 22.68 -4.25
CA ASP A 96 -24.35 22.97 -3.07
C ASP A 96 -22.90 22.50 -3.29
N ILE A 97 -22.06 23.45 -3.71
CA ILE A 97 -20.66 23.20 -3.99
C ILE A 97 -19.89 22.82 -2.71
N HIS A 98 -20.20 23.46 -1.58
CA HIS A 98 -19.47 23.22 -0.34
C HIS A 98 -19.71 21.79 0.17
N ALA A 99 -20.97 21.35 0.21
CA ALA A 99 -21.31 19.99 0.60
C ALA A 99 -20.71 18.94 -0.35
N ALA A 100 -20.64 19.24 -1.65
CA ALA A 100 -19.99 18.36 -2.63
C ALA A 100 -18.49 18.23 -2.37
N GLU A 101 -17.81 19.32 -2.02
CA GLU A 101 -16.38 19.31 -1.68
C GLU A 101 -16.10 18.54 -0.37
N GLU A 102 -16.94 18.72 0.65
CA GLU A 102 -16.84 17.98 1.90
C GLU A 102 -16.96 16.46 1.67
N ALA A 103 -17.95 16.03 0.88
CA ALA A 103 -18.14 14.62 0.54
C ALA A 103 -16.91 14.06 -0.21
N ARG A 104 -16.39 14.78 -1.21
CA ARG A 104 -15.18 14.39 -1.95
C ARG A 104 -13.97 14.27 -1.02
N ASN A 105 -13.76 15.23 -0.13
CA ASN A 105 -12.63 15.22 0.80
C ASN A 105 -12.74 14.06 1.80
N ALA A 106 -13.95 13.72 2.26
CA ALA A 106 -14.18 12.54 3.09
C ALA A 106 -13.89 11.23 2.35
N MET A 107 -14.29 11.13 1.07
CA MET A 107 -13.91 9.99 0.20
C MET A 107 -12.39 9.87 0.10
N TRP A 108 -11.70 10.98 -0.19
CA TRP A 108 -10.24 11.00 -0.27
C TRP A 108 -9.56 10.53 1.02
N ASN A 109 -10.00 11.02 2.18
CA ASN A 109 -9.44 10.61 3.46
C ASN A 109 -9.56 9.10 3.69
N SER A 110 -10.67 8.48 3.28
CA SER A 110 -10.82 7.02 3.38
C SER A 110 -9.91 6.25 2.41
N VAL A 111 -9.70 6.74 1.17
CA VAL A 111 -8.72 6.18 0.23
C VAL A 111 -7.32 6.23 0.84
N TYR A 112 -6.96 7.37 1.41
CA TYR A 112 -5.65 7.59 2.02
C TYR A 112 -5.42 6.66 3.22
N THR A 113 -6.43 6.47 4.07
CA THR A 113 -6.37 5.51 5.19
C THR A 113 -6.19 4.07 4.69
N LEU A 114 -6.92 3.66 3.66
CA LEU A 114 -6.77 2.34 3.04
C LEU A 114 -5.33 2.11 2.54
N HIS A 115 -4.74 3.11 1.87
CA HIS A 115 -3.36 3.02 1.40
C HIS A 115 -2.33 2.92 2.53
N LYS A 116 -2.54 3.64 3.65
CA LYS A 116 -1.67 3.48 4.83
C LYS A 116 -1.72 2.08 5.39
N GLN A 117 -2.90 1.47 5.42
CA GLN A 117 -3.05 0.13 5.95
C GLN A 117 -2.44 -0.92 5.02
N LEU A 118 -2.56 -0.76 3.69
CA LEU A 118 -1.84 -1.59 2.73
C LEU A 118 -0.32 -1.48 2.93
N TYR A 119 0.20 -0.26 3.12
CA TYR A 119 1.62 -0.05 3.41
C TYR A 119 2.08 -0.78 4.68
N ALA A 120 1.24 -0.80 5.73
CA ALA A 120 1.54 -1.53 6.96
C ALA A 120 1.58 -3.05 6.75
N LEU A 121 0.65 -3.58 5.95
CA LEU A 121 0.64 -4.99 5.55
C LEU A 121 1.89 -5.37 4.76
N ASP A 122 2.26 -4.57 3.76
CA ASP A 122 3.47 -4.79 2.95
C ASP A 122 4.74 -4.79 3.79
N ARG A 123 4.84 -3.88 4.77
CA ARG A 123 5.95 -3.86 5.73
C ARG A 123 6.02 -5.16 6.53
N ALA A 124 4.92 -5.58 7.14
CA ALA A 124 4.90 -6.79 7.95
C ALA A 124 5.26 -8.03 7.12
N TRP A 125 4.79 -8.09 5.87
CA TRP A 125 5.17 -9.12 4.92
C TRP A 125 6.67 -9.13 4.64
N ASN A 126 7.28 -7.97 4.36
CA ASN A 126 8.71 -7.89 4.05
C ASN A 126 9.62 -8.21 5.24
N GLU A 127 9.15 -8.00 6.48
CA GLU A 127 9.87 -8.45 7.68
C GLU A 127 9.78 -9.98 7.84
N PHE A 128 8.59 -10.55 7.60
CA PHE A 128 8.33 -11.98 7.78
C PHE A 128 8.88 -12.87 6.66
N ALA A 129 8.60 -12.55 5.40
CA ALA A 129 8.76 -13.48 4.28
C ALA A 129 10.21 -13.97 4.05
N PRO A 130 11.26 -13.14 4.17
CA PRO A 130 12.65 -13.60 4.07
C PRO A 130 13.08 -14.55 5.19
N ARG A 131 12.41 -14.47 6.35
CA ARG A 131 12.74 -15.24 7.55
C ARG A 131 11.86 -16.47 7.75
N ALA A 132 10.82 -16.63 6.92
CA ALA A 132 9.81 -17.68 7.08
C ALA A 132 10.36 -19.12 6.97
N ALA A 133 11.54 -19.30 6.40
CA ALA A 133 12.22 -20.60 6.29
C ALA A 133 13.33 -20.82 7.34
N GLU A 134 13.54 -19.88 8.28
CA GLU A 134 14.47 -20.05 9.39
C GLU A 134 13.95 -21.11 10.38
N GLY A 135 14.86 -21.91 10.93
CA GLY A 135 14.58 -22.96 11.91
C GLY A 135 15.71 -23.10 12.92
#